data_AF-A0AAU7IVE1-F1
#
_entry.id   AF-A0AAU7IVE1-F1
#
_cell.length_a   1.000
_cell.length_b   1.000
_cell.length_c   1.000
_cell.angle_alpha   90.00
_cell.angle_beta   90.00
_cell.angle_gamma   90.00
#
_symmetry.space_group_name_H-M   'P 1'
#
loop_
_entity.id
_entity.type
_entity.pdbx_description
1 polymer ?
#
loop_
_entity_poly.entity_id
_entity_poly.type
_entity_poly.pdbx_seq_one_letter_code
_entity_poly.pdbx_strand_id
1 'polypeptide(L)'
;MHTLLLIAALTNQITFNTTQQGDMYTIIPQVTLAQPCVCEVQVLAVRKGEGGQSQSQQKTSLSVPANRPIELTKLSFNISPGDSVKIIVTVSDGQSLHLSQQWPDSTSQP
;
A
#
# COMPACT_ATOMS: atom_id res chain seq x y z
N MET A 1 -22.88 33.65 8.28
CA MET A 1 -22.25 32.36 8.61
C MET A 1 -20.95 32.27 7.82
N HIS A 2 -19.80 32.09 8.46
CA HIS A 2 -18.51 31.96 7.77
C HIS A 2 -18.27 30.49 7.45
N THR A 3 -18.36 30.11 6.18
CA THR A 3 -18.00 28.77 5.72
C THR A 3 -16.48 28.65 5.75
N LEU A 4 -15.96 27.98 6.78
CA LEU A 4 -14.55 27.59 6.83
C LEU A 4 -14.32 26.52 5.74
N LEU A 5 -13.71 26.92 4.64
CA LEU A 5 -13.18 25.99 3.64
C LEU A 5 -11.90 25.39 4.20
N LEU A 6 -11.97 24.13 4.63
CA LEU A 6 -10.79 23.34 4.97
C LEU A 6 -10.12 22.90 3.66
N ILE A 7 -8.98 23.48 3.35
CA ILE A 7 -8.12 23.00 2.27
C ILE A 7 -7.37 21.79 2.84
N ALA A 8 -7.76 20.58 2.42
CA ALA A 8 -6.94 19.40 2.69
C ALA A 8 -5.62 19.55 1.92
N ALA A 9 -4.51 19.67 2.65
CA ALA A 9 -3.19 19.58 2.03
C ALA A 9 -3.01 18.14 1.52
N LEU A 10 -2.76 17.97 0.21
CA LEU A 10 -2.43 16.67 -0.37
C LEU A 10 -1.09 16.22 0.20
N THR A 11 -1.14 15.32 1.18
CA THR A 11 0.04 14.71 1.78
C THR A 11 0.50 13.51 0.96
N ASN A 12 1.82 13.37 0.82
CA ASN A 12 2.43 12.16 0.26
C ASN A 12 2.05 10.97 1.14
N GLN A 13 1.33 9.98 0.59
CA GLN A 13 0.84 8.85 1.37
C GLN A 13 0.72 7.57 0.56
N ILE A 14 0.83 6.45 1.28
CA ILE A 14 0.49 5.11 0.80
C ILE A 14 -0.75 4.66 1.57
N THR A 15 -1.70 4.07 0.86
CA THR A 15 -2.95 3.52 1.42
C THR A 15 -3.20 2.14 0.83
N PHE A 16 -4.10 1.35 1.42
CA PHE A 16 -4.39 -0.01 0.99
C PHE A 16 -5.89 -0.20 0.78
N ASN A 17 -6.29 -0.38 -0.48
CA ASN A 17 -7.64 -0.84 -0.76
C ASN A 17 -7.70 -2.35 -0.56
N THR A 18 -8.57 -2.78 0.34
CA THR A 18 -8.73 -4.19 0.70
C THR A 18 -10.16 -4.62 0.45
N THR A 19 -10.33 -5.74 -0.25
CA THR A 19 -11.63 -6.41 -0.39
C THR A 19 -11.50 -7.85 0.04
N GLN A 20 -12.53 -8.38 0.70
CA GLN A 20 -12.59 -9.75 1.17
C GLN A 20 -13.79 -10.48 0.57
N GLN A 21 -13.57 -11.71 0.11
CA GLN A 21 -14.62 -12.64 -0.31
C GLN A 21 -14.34 -14.02 0.28
N GLY A 22 -15.02 -14.34 1.38
CA GLY A 22 -14.65 -15.51 2.21
C GLY A 22 -13.24 -15.33 2.77
N ASP A 23 -12.39 -16.34 2.61
CA ASP A 23 -10.97 -16.28 3.03
C ASP A 23 -10.07 -15.58 2.01
N MET A 24 -10.59 -15.21 0.83
CA MET A 24 -9.79 -14.55 -0.20
C MET A 24 -9.75 -13.04 0.02
N TYR A 25 -8.56 -12.51 0.31
CA TYR A 25 -8.29 -11.08 0.41
C TYR A 25 -7.58 -10.61 -0.84
N THR A 26 -8.05 -9.48 -1.38
CA THR A 26 -7.39 -8.74 -2.43
C THR A 26 -6.95 -7.39 -1.86
N ILE A 27 -5.64 -7.14 -1.90
CA ILE A 27 -5.02 -5.91 -1.41
C ILE A 27 -4.38 -5.19 -2.59
N ILE A 28 -4.76 -3.93 -2.77
CA ILE A 28 -4.26 -3.04 -3.81
C ILE A 28 -3.65 -1.82 -3.12
N PRO A 29 -2.30 -1.79 -2.96
CA PRO A 29 -1.63 -0.60 -2.46
C PRO A 29 -1.75 0.55 -3.45
N GLN A 30 -2.07 1.73 -2.94
CA GLN A 30 -2.16 2.96 -3.69
C GLN A 30 -1.20 4.00 -3.13
N VAL A 31 -0.59 4.79 -4.01
CA VAL A 31 0.22 5.96 -3.62
C VAL A 31 -0.40 7.23 -4.18
N THR A 32 -0.42 8.29 -3.37
CA THR A 32 -0.74 9.66 -3.80
C THR A 32 0.43 10.56 -3.42
N LEU A 33 0.93 11.34 -4.38
CA LEU A 33 2.06 12.26 -4.18
C LEU A 33 1.63 13.71 -4.47
N ALA A 34 2.22 14.66 -3.76
CA ALA A 34 2.02 16.09 -3.99
C ALA A 34 2.77 16.60 -5.24
N GLN A 35 3.89 15.96 -5.59
CA GLN A 35 4.70 16.26 -6.76
C GLN A 35 4.93 15.00 -7.58
N PRO A 36 5.02 15.09 -8.93
CA PRO A 36 5.27 13.93 -9.76
C PRO A 36 6.72 13.44 -9.63
N CYS A 37 6.96 12.15 -9.78
CA CYS A 37 8.30 11.55 -9.78
C CYS A 37 8.39 10.36 -10.75
N VAL A 38 9.62 10.00 -11.13
CA VAL A 38 9.94 8.61 -11.47
C VAL A 38 10.46 7.99 -10.19
N CYS A 39 9.65 7.15 -9.56
CA CYS A 39 9.94 6.58 -8.26
C CYS A 39 10.24 5.10 -8.36
N GLU A 40 11.15 4.65 -7.51
CA GLU A 40 11.34 3.25 -7.20
C GLU A 40 10.25 2.80 -6.21
N VAL A 41 9.48 1.79 -6.62
CA VAL A 41 8.43 1.18 -5.81
C VAL A 41 8.88 -0.23 -5.45
N GLN A 42 8.91 -0.53 -4.16
CA GLN A 42 9.17 -1.87 -3.64
C GLN A 42 7.97 -2.37 -2.85
N VAL A 43 7.53 -3.60 -3.15
CA VAL A 43 6.45 -4.28 -2.43
C VAL A 43 6.99 -5.61 -1.91
N LEU A 44 7.08 -5.75 -0.59
CA LEU A 44 7.39 -7.01 0.09
C LEU A 44 6.11 -7.56 0.71
N ALA A 45 5.72 -8.77 0.37
CA ALA A 45 4.57 -9.44 0.97
C ALA A 45 4.99 -10.79 1.56
N VAL A 46 4.55 -11.06 2.79
CA VAL A 46 4.79 -12.30 3.51
C VAL A 46 3.46 -12.79 4.07
N ARG A 47 3.10 -14.05 3.79
CA ARG A 47 2.01 -14.75 4.46
C ARG A 47 2.59 -15.96 5.19
N LYS A 48 2.18 -16.19 6.43
CA LYS A 48 2.47 -17.41 7.19
C LYS A 48 1.16 -18.02 7.67
N GLY A 49 1.02 -19.32 7.49
CA GLY A 49 -0.11 -20.10 7.98
C GLY A 49 0.31 -21.52 8.32
N GLU A 50 -0.64 -22.37 8.71
CA GLU A 50 -0.36 -23.78 9.03
C GLU A 50 0.24 -24.53 7.84
N GLY A 51 -0.21 -24.22 6.62
CA GLY A 51 0.31 -24.81 5.38
C GLY A 51 1.68 -24.28 4.94
N GLY A 52 2.31 -23.38 5.70
CA GLY A 52 3.65 -22.85 5.44
C GLY A 52 3.70 -21.34 5.21
N GLN A 53 4.82 -20.88 4.66
CA GLN A 53 5.11 -19.47 4.41
C GLN A 53 5.26 -19.19 2.91
N SER A 54 4.63 -18.13 2.44
CA SER A 54 4.92 -17.52 1.13
C SER A 54 5.52 -16.14 1.32
N GLN A 55 6.48 -15.79 0.45
CA GLN A 55 7.11 -14.48 0.41
C GLN A 55 7.29 -14.03 -1.03
N SER A 56 6.97 -12.77 -1.30
CA SER A 56 7.20 -12.11 -2.59
C SER A 56 7.84 -10.76 -2.37
N GLN A 57 8.82 -10.43 -3.21
CA GLN A 57 9.42 -9.11 -3.26
C GLN A 57 9.42 -8.63 -4.71
N GLN A 58 8.77 -7.51 -4.94
CA GLN A 58 8.70 -6.85 -6.25
C GLN A 58 9.34 -5.49 -6.14
N LYS A 59 10.09 -5.11 -7.18
CA LYS A 59 10.78 -3.83 -7.26
C LYS A 59 10.66 -3.30 -8.69
N THR A 60 10.13 -2.10 -8.85
CA THR A 60 9.90 -1.50 -10.17
C THR A 60 10.12 0.01 -10.14
N SER A 61 10.49 0.58 -11.28
CA SER A 61 10.51 2.02 -11.48
C SER A 61 9.21 2.44 -12.17
N LEU A 62 8.50 3.42 -11.60
CA LEU A 62 7.19 3.84 -12.04
C LEU A 62 7.10 5.37 -12.09
N SER A 63 6.53 5.90 -13.18
CA SER A 63 6.16 7.31 -13.24
C SER A 63 4.88 7.54 -12.43
N VAL A 64 4.99 8.31 -11.35
CA VAL A 64 3.89 8.61 -10.43
C VAL A 64 3.46 10.06 -10.65
N PRO A 65 2.21 10.31 -11.05
CA PRO A 65 1.68 11.67 -11.20
C PRO A 65 1.34 12.28 -9.84
N ALA A 66 1.28 13.61 -9.79
CA ALA A 66 0.81 14.32 -8.61
C ALA A 66 -0.72 14.26 -8.45
N ASN A 67 -1.17 14.40 -7.20
CA ASN A 67 -2.53 14.74 -6.79
C ASN A 67 -3.63 13.76 -7.19
N ARG A 68 -3.26 12.51 -7.51
CA ARG A 68 -4.22 11.43 -7.70
C ARG A 68 -3.63 10.10 -7.22
N PRO A 69 -4.47 9.21 -6.64
CA PRO A 69 -4.02 7.87 -6.31
C PRO A 69 -3.70 7.09 -7.59
N ILE A 70 -2.63 6.31 -7.54
CA ILE A 70 -2.36 5.27 -8.52
C ILE A 70 -2.22 3.93 -7.82
N GLU A 71 -2.67 2.86 -8.48
CA GLU A 71 -2.49 1.49 -8.02
C GLU A 71 -1.07 1.02 -8.34
N LEU A 72 -0.41 0.38 -7.37
CA LEU A 72 0.96 -0.09 -7.51
C LEU A 72 1.03 -1.54 -8.00
N THR A 73 0.20 -2.40 -7.40
CA THR A 73 0.10 -3.83 -7.72
C THR A 73 -1.21 -4.38 -7.16
N LYS A 74 -1.57 -5.61 -7.54
CA LYS A 74 -2.71 -6.34 -6.99
C LYS A 74 -2.21 -7.63 -6.36
N LEU A 75 -2.40 -7.77 -5.05
CA LEU A 75 -2.02 -8.94 -4.29
C LEU A 75 -3.27 -9.71 -3.87
N SER A 76 -3.25 -11.03 -4.03
CA SER A 76 -4.34 -11.90 -3.60
C SER A 76 -3.79 -13.01 -2.70
N PHE A 77 -4.40 -13.15 -1.52
CA PHE A 77 -4.06 -14.16 -0.53
C PHE A 77 -5.32 -14.88 -0.07
N ASN A 78 -5.22 -16.18 0.17
CA ASN A 78 -6.16 -16.86 1.06
C ASN A 78 -5.65 -16.68 2.48
N ILE A 79 -6.42 -16.03 3.36
CA ILE A 79 -6.07 -15.75 4.75
C ILE A 79 -7.15 -16.40 5.61
N SER A 80 -6.78 -17.48 6.30
CA SER A 80 -7.67 -18.20 7.22
C SER A 80 -7.35 -17.82 8.67
N PRO A 81 -8.25 -18.08 9.65
CA PRO A 81 -7.98 -17.82 11.06
C PRO A 81 -6.66 -18.47 11.53
N GLY A 82 -5.80 -17.67 12.17
CA GLY A 82 -4.47 -18.11 12.60
C GLY A 82 -3.34 -17.81 11.60
N ASP A 83 -3.67 -17.45 10.35
CA ASP A 83 -2.69 -16.92 9.42
C ASP A 83 -2.23 -15.51 9.84
N SER A 84 -1.02 -15.15 9.41
CA SER A 84 -0.51 -13.78 9.47
C SER A 84 -0.08 -13.33 8.09
N VAL A 85 -0.41 -12.08 7.75
CA VAL A 85 0.05 -11.42 6.52
C VAL A 85 0.74 -10.12 6.89
N LYS A 86 1.83 -9.83 6.18
CA LYS A 86 2.54 -8.55 6.26
C LYS A 86 2.94 -8.12 4.86
N ILE A 87 2.47 -6.95 4.46
CA ILE A 87 2.79 -6.29 3.20
C ILE A 87 3.46 -4.97 3.55
N ILE A 88 4.68 -4.76 3.09
CA ILE A 88 5.41 -3.50 3.23
C ILE A 88 5.58 -2.91 1.85
N VAL A 89 5.14 -1.67 1.69
CA VAL A 89 5.27 -0.90 0.47
C VAL A 89 6.19 0.27 0.74
N THR A 90 7.21 0.43 -0.10
CA THR A 90 8.15 1.54 -0.05
C THR A 90 8.13 2.26 -1.40
N VAL A 91 8.05 3.59 -1.37
CA VAL A 91 8.12 4.45 -2.55
C VAL A 91 9.20 5.50 -2.32
N SER A 92 10.20 5.55 -3.20
CA SER A 92 11.33 6.46 -3.09
C SER A 92 11.68 7.12 -4.43
N ASP A 93 12.04 8.40 -4.41
CA ASP A 93 12.62 9.11 -5.57
C ASP A 93 14.17 9.04 -5.60
N GLY A 94 14.78 8.38 -4.60
CA GLY A 94 16.23 8.35 -4.42
C GLY A 94 16.83 9.65 -3.87
N GLN A 95 16.01 10.61 -3.47
CA GLN A 95 16.39 11.91 -2.95
C GLN A 95 15.66 12.20 -1.63
N SER A 96 14.57 12.96 -1.68
CA SER A 96 13.89 13.50 -0.50
C SER A 96 12.57 12.79 -0.19
N LEU A 97 11.96 12.17 -1.21
CA LEU A 97 10.75 11.40 -1.04
C LEU A 97 11.12 9.97 -0.64
N HIS A 98 10.73 9.58 0.56
CA HIS A 98 10.81 8.20 1.01
C HIS A 98 9.60 7.87 1.89
N LEU A 99 8.64 7.14 1.33
CA LEU A 99 7.45 6.68 2.02
C LEU A 99 7.57 5.19 2.30
N SER A 100 7.15 4.75 3.48
CA SER A 100 6.98 3.33 3.78
C SER A 100 5.72 3.13 4.60
N GLN A 101 4.90 2.17 4.20
CA GLN A 101 3.69 1.78 4.93
C GLN A 101 3.52 0.28 4.94
N GLN A 102 2.85 -0.21 5.99
CA GLN A 102 2.57 -1.61 6.20
C GLN A 102 1.07 -1.86 6.20
N TRP A 103 0.66 -2.93 5.52
CA TRP A 103 -0.63 -3.57 5.71
C TRP A 103 -0.44 -4.97 6.31
N PRO A 104 -1.27 -5.43 7.24
CA PRO A 104 -2.32 -4.65 7.88
C PRO A 104 -1.75 -3.57 8.79
N ASP A 105 -2.44 -2.43 8.82
CA ASP A 105 -2.19 -1.26 9.65
C ASP A 105 -2.68 -1.56 11.08
N SER A 106 -2.32 -0.74 12.08
CA SER A 106 -2.78 -0.97 13.47
C SER A 106 -4.31 -0.88 13.64
N THR A 107 -5.02 -0.29 12.69
CA THR A 107 -6.48 -0.11 12.69
C THR A 107 -7.21 -1.08 11.75
N SER A 108 -6.49 -1.82 10.92
CA SER A 108 -7.03 -2.78 9.97
C SER A 108 -6.54 -4.17 10.38
N GLN A 109 -7.27 -4.88 11.24
CA GLN A 109 -7.04 -6.32 11.39
C GLN A 109 -7.72 -7.06 10.24
N PRO A 110 -7.01 -7.97 9.53
CA PRO A 110 -7.64 -8.90 8.62
C PRO A 110 -8.51 -9.90 9.38
#